data_AF-X1JIT0-F1
#
_entry.id   AF-X1JIT0-F1
#
_cell.length_a   1.000
_cell.length_b   1.000
_cell.length_c   1.000
_cell.angle_alpha   90.00
_cell.angle_beta   90.00
_cell.angle_gamma   90.00
#
_symmetry.space_group_name_H-M   'P 1'
#
loop_
_entity.id
_entity.type
_entity.pdbx_description
1 polymer ?
#
loop_
_entity_poly.entity_id
_entity_poly.type
_entity_poly.pdbx_seq_one_letter_code
_entity_poly.pdbx_strand_id
1 'polypeptide(L)'
;RFGVKVLPPDINESQGKFSLEDNALRVGLSSIREMGPSSWEEILSKRRKRKFDSLEDFCLRVKIERPLLENLILSGCFNSLNGENADHLLKVSQIFSQLLKKNGGESGGEILKSSPFSLEKKVFLEMDLLDLTFSSHSLLIFREALKKIERIKSGHLSTMAEGEIVKVAGIKVILHTPPTRSGHRVIFLTLEDEEGLIDVTVFPSAQRLYAKDIFEADFLLIEGWVQKHGPA
;
A
#
# COMPACT_ATOMS: atom_id res chain seq x y z
N ARG A 1 -12.24 -3.69 -3.01
CA ARG A 1 -12.87 -2.36 -3.10
C ARG A 1 -13.94 -2.24 -4.20
N PHE A 2 -13.89 -3.00 -5.31
CA PHE A 2 -14.98 -3.06 -6.31
C PHE A 2 -15.35 -4.50 -6.74
N GLY A 3 -15.17 -5.48 -5.84
CA GLY A 3 -15.25 -6.91 -6.19
C GLY A 3 -14.06 -7.43 -7.02
N VAL A 4 -13.16 -6.55 -7.48
CA VAL A 4 -11.93 -6.92 -8.18
C VAL A 4 -10.90 -7.41 -7.16
N LYS A 5 -10.48 -8.66 -7.33
CA LYS A 5 -9.36 -9.25 -6.60
C LYS A 5 -8.06 -8.65 -7.14
N VAL A 6 -7.17 -8.23 -6.25
CA VAL A 6 -5.82 -7.77 -6.63
C VAL A 6 -4.83 -8.84 -6.20
N LEU A 7 -3.95 -9.25 -7.10
CA LEU A 7 -2.92 -10.24 -6.84
C LEU A 7 -1.57 -9.54 -6.67
N PRO A 8 -0.73 -9.97 -5.70
CA PRO A 8 0.56 -9.35 -5.42
C PRO A 8 1.48 -9.42 -6.65
N PRO A 9 2.51 -8.57 -6.73
CA PRO A 9 3.49 -8.70 -7.78
C PRO A 9 4.24 -10.04 -7.63
N ASP A 10 4.63 -10.62 -8.76
CA ASP A 10 5.26 -11.94 -8.83
C ASP A 10 6.32 -11.94 -9.94
N ILE A 11 7.52 -12.41 -9.65
CA ILE A 11 8.64 -12.35 -10.61
C ILE A 11 8.38 -13.23 -11.85
N ASN A 12 7.61 -14.30 -11.71
CA ASN A 12 7.29 -15.26 -12.75
C ASN A 12 5.98 -14.98 -13.49
N GLU A 13 5.02 -14.30 -12.84
CA GLU A 13 3.69 -14.06 -13.43
C GLU A 13 3.47 -12.58 -13.84
N SER A 14 3.97 -11.59 -13.07
CA SER A 14 3.70 -10.17 -13.34
C SER A 14 4.30 -9.68 -14.65
N GLN A 15 3.59 -8.79 -15.34
CA GLN A 15 4.15 -8.03 -16.47
C GLN A 15 4.80 -6.74 -15.97
N GLY A 16 5.33 -5.92 -16.89
CA GLY A 16 5.84 -4.59 -16.56
C GLY A 16 4.74 -3.74 -15.93
N LYS A 17 3.61 -3.59 -16.64
CA LYS A 17 2.41 -2.89 -16.13
C LYS A 17 1.42 -3.87 -15.49
N PHE A 18 0.38 -3.33 -14.84
CA PHE A 18 -0.76 -4.11 -14.38
C PHE A 18 -1.34 -4.98 -15.51
N SER A 19 -1.78 -6.18 -15.15
CA SER A 19 -2.32 -7.15 -16.10
C SER A 19 -3.50 -7.90 -15.49
N LEU A 20 -4.36 -8.48 -16.34
CA LEU A 20 -5.47 -9.31 -15.91
C LEU A 20 -5.05 -10.79 -15.88
N GLU A 21 -5.41 -11.47 -14.80
CA GLU A 21 -5.15 -12.90 -14.56
C GLU A 21 -6.35 -13.48 -13.81
N ASP A 22 -7.06 -14.43 -14.40
CA ASP A 22 -8.21 -15.12 -13.76
C ASP A 22 -9.24 -14.18 -13.09
N ASN A 23 -9.69 -13.14 -13.81
CA ASN A 23 -10.59 -12.09 -13.30
C ASN A 23 -10.06 -11.28 -12.10
N ALA A 24 -8.74 -11.31 -11.89
CA ALA A 24 -8.05 -10.51 -10.91
C ALA A 24 -7.03 -9.59 -11.59
N LEU A 25 -6.71 -8.49 -10.91
CA LEU A 25 -5.71 -7.53 -11.34
C LEU A 25 -4.36 -7.90 -10.71
N ARG A 26 -3.39 -8.33 -11.52
CA ARG A 26 -2.03 -8.59 -11.09
C ARG A 26 -1.23 -7.30 -11.06
N VAL A 27 -0.60 -6.99 -9.92
CA VAL A 27 0.30 -5.84 -9.77
C VAL A 27 1.50 -5.99 -10.71
N GLY A 28 1.79 -4.93 -11.49
CA GLY A 28 2.91 -4.89 -12.41
C GLY A 28 4.24 -4.64 -11.69
N LEU A 29 5.34 -5.13 -12.25
CA LEU A 29 6.68 -4.90 -11.69
C LEU A 29 7.05 -3.42 -11.67
N SER A 30 6.51 -2.61 -12.60
CA SER A 30 6.76 -1.17 -12.68
C SER A 30 6.19 -0.38 -11.49
N SER A 31 5.31 -0.97 -10.69
CA SER A 31 4.74 -0.32 -9.50
C SER A 31 5.69 -0.34 -8.31
N ILE A 32 6.76 -1.12 -8.37
CA ILE A 32 7.71 -1.27 -7.27
C ILE A 32 8.60 -0.02 -7.20
N ARG A 33 8.73 0.55 -6.00
CA ARG A 33 9.60 1.69 -5.74
C ARG A 33 11.03 1.43 -6.23
N GLU A 34 11.62 2.44 -6.86
CA GLU A 34 12.93 2.40 -7.53
C GLU A 34 13.00 1.51 -8.79
N MET A 35 11.90 0.90 -9.22
CA MET A 35 11.88 0.10 -10.45
C MET A 35 11.84 0.99 -11.71
N GLY A 36 12.96 1.05 -12.42
CA GLY A 36 13.06 1.69 -13.73
C GLY A 36 12.61 0.78 -14.90
N PRO A 37 12.29 1.37 -16.08
CA PRO A 37 11.96 0.63 -17.31
C PRO A 37 12.95 -0.47 -17.67
N SER A 38 14.25 -0.13 -17.66
CA SER A 38 15.33 -1.08 -17.98
C SER A 38 15.34 -2.30 -17.06
N SER A 39 15.04 -2.11 -15.77
CA SER A 39 15.13 -3.16 -14.77
C SER A 39 14.03 -4.21 -14.97
N TRP A 40 12.76 -3.79 -15.09
CA TRP A 40 11.68 -4.76 -15.32
C TRP A 40 11.73 -5.35 -16.73
N GLU A 41 12.19 -4.61 -17.74
CA GLU A 41 12.42 -5.16 -19.09
C GLU A 41 13.50 -6.25 -19.09
N GLU A 42 14.59 -6.05 -18.34
CA GLU A 42 15.63 -7.07 -18.17
C GLU A 42 15.05 -8.32 -17.50
N ILE A 43 14.31 -8.16 -16.40
CA ILE A 43 13.64 -9.27 -15.71
C ILE A 43 12.76 -10.07 -16.68
N LEU A 44 11.90 -9.39 -17.44
CA LEU A 44 11.02 -10.04 -18.42
C LEU A 44 11.82 -10.74 -19.53
N SER A 45 12.89 -10.12 -20.02
CA SER A 45 13.77 -10.69 -21.05
C SER A 45 14.45 -11.98 -20.57
N LYS A 46 14.97 -11.99 -19.34
CA LYS A 46 15.57 -13.20 -18.76
C LYS A 46 14.50 -14.27 -18.52
N ARG A 47 13.33 -13.90 -18.00
CA ARG A 47 12.20 -14.80 -17.75
C ARG A 47 11.68 -15.49 -19.01
N ARG A 48 11.64 -14.79 -20.15
CA ARG A 48 11.20 -15.35 -21.44
C ARG A 48 12.00 -16.59 -21.86
N LYS A 49 13.26 -16.69 -21.46
CA LYS A 49 14.09 -17.87 -21.74
C LYS A 49 13.70 -19.06 -20.87
N ARG A 50 13.38 -18.81 -19.59
CA ARG A 50 12.97 -19.80 -18.58
C ARG A 50 12.42 -19.08 -17.35
N LYS A 51 11.41 -19.62 -16.67
CA LYS A 51 10.98 -19.11 -15.34
C LYS A 51 12.15 -19.15 -14.34
N PHE A 52 12.09 -18.30 -13.32
CA PHE A 52 13.02 -18.35 -12.19
C PHE A 52 12.58 -19.46 -11.23
N ASP A 53 13.52 -20.29 -10.77
CA ASP A 53 13.25 -21.39 -9.84
C ASP A 53 13.59 -21.05 -8.38
N SER A 54 14.41 -20.01 -8.18
CA SER A 54 14.96 -19.62 -6.89
C SER A 54 15.44 -18.16 -6.93
N LEU A 55 15.65 -17.57 -5.75
CA LEU A 55 16.26 -16.24 -5.63
C LEU A 55 17.68 -16.23 -6.19
N GLU A 56 18.43 -17.31 -5.97
CA GLU A 56 19.79 -17.50 -6.45
C GLU A 56 19.83 -17.54 -7.99
N ASP A 57 18.93 -18.28 -8.64
CA ASP A 57 18.79 -18.29 -10.11
C ASP A 57 18.46 -16.89 -10.65
N PHE A 58 17.59 -16.16 -9.96
CA PHE A 58 17.29 -14.76 -10.32
C PHE A 58 18.55 -13.89 -10.27
N CYS A 59 19.29 -13.90 -9.16
CA CYS A 59 20.50 -13.10 -8.96
C CYS A 59 21.64 -13.47 -9.93
N LEU A 60 21.71 -14.72 -10.41
CA LEU A 60 22.68 -15.13 -11.42
C LEU A 60 22.35 -14.61 -12.82
N ARG A 61 21.07 -14.37 -13.11
CA ARG A 61 20.59 -14.09 -14.47
C ARG A 61 20.32 -12.62 -14.72
N VAL A 62 19.92 -11.87 -13.69
CA VAL A 62 19.51 -10.47 -13.75
C VAL A 62 20.54 -9.62 -13.00
N LYS A 63 21.10 -8.60 -13.64
CA LYS A 63 21.98 -7.65 -12.95
C LYS A 63 21.10 -6.63 -12.22
N ILE A 64 21.09 -6.70 -10.89
CA ILE A 64 20.23 -5.85 -10.06
C ILE A 64 20.98 -5.34 -8.84
N GLU A 65 20.76 -4.08 -8.51
CA GLU A 65 21.34 -3.46 -7.32
C GLU A 65 20.61 -3.93 -6.06
N ARG A 66 21.34 -3.97 -4.95
CA ARG A 66 20.83 -4.48 -3.67
C ARG A 66 19.52 -3.80 -3.22
N PRO A 67 19.37 -2.46 -3.24
CA PRO A 67 18.14 -1.82 -2.79
C PRO A 67 16.90 -2.28 -3.58
N LEU A 68 17.02 -2.38 -4.91
CA LEU A 68 15.92 -2.83 -5.75
C LEU A 68 15.59 -4.31 -5.54
N LEU A 69 16.59 -5.15 -5.28
CA LEU A 69 16.38 -6.55 -4.92
C LEU A 69 15.62 -6.69 -3.59
N GLU A 70 15.99 -5.89 -2.58
CA GLU A 70 15.30 -5.85 -1.29
C GLU A 70 13.84 -5.38 -1.47
N ASN A 71 13.59 -4.35 -2.29
CA ASN A 71 12.23 -3.89 -2.60
C ASN A 71 11.39 -4.98 -3.30
N LEU A 72 11.96 -5.71 -4.25
CA LEU A 72 11.27 -6.84 -4.91
C LEU A 72 10.87 -7.92 -3.90
N ILE A 73 11.77 -8.29 -2.99
CA ILE A 73 11.50 -9.27 -1.93
C ILE A 73 10.42 -8.74 -0.99
N LEU A 74 10.59 -7.53 -0.46
CA LEU A 74 9.64 -6.93 0.50
C LEU A 74 8.25 -6.72 -0.10
N SER A 75 8.16 -6.49 -1.41
CA SER A 75 6.90 -6.39 -2.17
C SER A 75 6.23 -7.75 -2.43
N GLY A 76 6.88 -8.86 -2.09
CA GLY A 76 6.36 -10.21 -2.25
C GLY A 76 6.58 -10.85 -3.63
N CYS A 77 7.46 -10.29 -4.47
CA CYS A 77 7.71 -10.82 -5.83
C CYS A 77 8.28 -12.24 -5.86
N PHE A 78 8.87 -12.67 -4.74
CA PHE A 78 9.48 -13.99 -4.61
C PHE A 78 8.61 -14.97 -3.82
N ASN A 79 7.38 -14.61 -3.44
CA ASN A 79 6.49 -15.47 -2.64
C ASN A 79 6.09 -16.78 -3.36
N SER A 80 6.12 -16.81 -4.70
CA SER A 80 5.91 -18.06 -5.47
C SER A 80 7.10 -19.00 -5.43
N LEU A 81 8.27 -18.50 -5.00
CA LEU A 81 9.50 -19.25 -4.87
C LEU A 81 9.61 -19.72 -3.42
N ASN A 82 10.24 -20.87 -3.21
CA ASN A 82 10.35 -21.44 -1.86
C ASN A 82 11.02 -20.46 -0.88
N GLY A 83 10.42 -20.30 0.30
CA GLY A 83 10.91 -19.46 1.40
C GLY A 83 10.07 -18.20 1.63
N GLU A 84 10.18 -17.63 2.82
CA GLU A 84 9.50 -16.38 3.19
C GLU A 84 10.38 -15.16 2.86
N ASN A 85 9.77 -13.97 2.77
CA ASN A 85 10.51 -12.71 2.54
C ASN A 85 11.71 -12.54 3.48
N ALA A 86 11.55 -12.91 4.75
CA ALA A 86 12.60 -12.79 5.74
C ALA A 86 13.75 -13.80 5.51
N ASP A 87 13.47 -14.99 4.96
CA ASP A 87 14.50 -15.93 4.51
C ASP A 87 15.24 -15.39 3.29
N HIS A 88 14.51 -14.81 2.33
CA HIS A 88 15.10 -14.21 1.12
C HIS A 88 15.99 -13.02 1.45
N LEU A 89 15.60 -12.14 2.38
CA LEU A 89 16.44 -11.03 2.84
C LEU A 89 17.73 -11.50 3.53
N LEU A 90 17.65 -12.57 4.33
CA LEU A 90 18.84 -13.18 4.92
C LEU A 90 19.77 -13.71 3.83
N LYS A 91 19.23 -14.38 2.81
CA LYS A 91 19.99 -14.85 1.65
C LYS A 91 20.63 -13.71 0.86
N VAL A 92 19.95 -12.58 0.65
CA VAL A 92 20.54 -11.39 0.01
C VAL A 92 21.76 -10.93 0.79
N SER A 93 21.65 -10.81 2.11
CA SER A 93 22.76 -10.41 2.97
C SER A 93 23.96 -11.36 2.82
N GLN A 94 23.71 -12.67 2.71
CA GLN A 94 24.74 -13.68 2.47
C GLN A 94 25.37 -13.59 1.07
N ILE A 95 24.55 -13.45 0.01
CA ILE A 95 25.01 -13.33 -1.38
C ILE A 95 25.91 -12.11 -1.55
N PHE A 96 25.45 -10.94 -1.09
CA PHE A 96 26.24 -9.71 -1.20
C PHE A 96 27.48 -9.73 -0.30
N SER A 97 27.40 -10.35 0.88
CA SER A 97 28.60 -10.58 1.70
C SER A 97 29.62 -11.46 0.98
N GLN A 98 29.22 -12.55 0.33
CA GLN A 98 30.13 -13.42 -0.42
C GLN A 98 30.77 -12.70 -1.61
N LEU A 99 30.01 -11.87 -2.32
CA LEU A 99 30.54 -11.03 -3.41
C LEU A 99 31.59 -10.03 -2.88
N LEU A 100 31.40 -9.48 -1.67
CA LEU A 100 32.37 -8.62 -0.99
C LEU A 100 33.57 -9.41 -0.44
N LYS A 101 33.37 -10.64 0.04
CA LYS A 101 34.41 -11.54 0.61
C LYS A 101 35.41 -12.08 -0.41
N LYS A 102 35.16 -11.93 -1.71
CA LYS A 102 36.21 -12.12 -2.73
C LYS A 102 37.42 -11.19 -2.53
N ASN A 103 37.31 -10.19 -1.63
CA ASN A 103 38.39 -9.32 -1.15
C ASN A 103 38.90 -9.60 0.29
N GLY A 104 38.64 -10.79 0.86
CA GLY A 104 39.28 -11.26 2.10
C GLY A 104 38.60 -10.79 3.39
N GLY A 105 37.80 -11.67 4.00
CA GLY A 105 37.34 -11.50 5.38
C GLY A 105 36.25 -12.51 5.74
N GLU A 106 36.49 -13.38 6.73
CA GLU A 106 35.44 -14.24 7.30
C GLU A 106 34.49 -13.41 8.17
N SER A 107 33.19 -13.66 8.15
CA SER A 107 32.58 -14.22 9.36
C SER A 107 31.31 -15.03 9.09
N GLY A 108 31.02 -15.99 9.98
CA GLY A 108 29.78 -16.75 10.07
C GLY A 108 28.67 -15.89 10.68
N GLY A 109 27.49 -15.92 10.05
CA GLY A 109 26.28 -15.30 10.59
C GLY A 109 25.35 -16.38 11.11
N GLU A 110 24.96 -16.27 12.37
CA GLU A 110 23.90 -17.09 12.96
C GLU A 110 22.62 -16.97 12.11
N ILE A 111 22.01 -18.12 11.84
CA ILE A 111 20.73 -18.22 11.14
C ILE A 111 19.65 -17.71 12.11
N LEU A 112 19.36 -16.41 12.06
CA LEU A 112 18.17 -15.87 12.70
C LEU A 112 16.96 -16.52 12.04
N LYS A 113 16.18 -17.29 12.82
CA LYS A 113 14.91 -17.83 12.35
C LYS A 113 14.02 -16.68 11.91
N SER A 114 13.73 -16.66 10.62
CA SER A 114 12.84 -15.70 10.02
C SER A 114 11.41 -16.00 10.49
N SER A 115 10.65 -14.96 10.83
CA SER A 115 9.22 -15.08 11.19
C SER A 115 8.39 -14.38 10.11
N PRO A 116 7.21 -14.92 9.74
CA PRO A 116 6.34 -14.26 8.79
C PRO A 116 6.00 -12.84 9.22
N PHE A 117 5.90 -11.92 8.27
CA PHE A 117 5.49 -10.55 8.55
C PHE A 117 4.05 -10.49 9.07
N SER A 118 3.82 -9.66 10.10
CA SER A 118 2.46 -9.34 10.56
C SER A 118 1.66 -8.67 9.44
N LEU A 119 0.33 -8.72 9.53
CA LEU A 119 -0.54 -8.10 8.53
C LEU A 119 -0.31 -6.59 8.44
N GLU A 120 -0.11 -5.93 9.58
CA GLU A 120 0.22 -4.51 9.67
C GLU A 120 1.52 -4.19 8.92
N LYS A 121 2.55 -5.03 9.08
CA LYS A 121 3.83 -4.87 8.37
C LYS A 121 3.67 -5.08 6.87
N LYS A 122 2.86 -6.04 6.44
CA LYS A 122 2.54 -6.25 5.01
C LYS A 122 1.85 -5.02 4.42
N VAL A 123 0.79 -4.53 5.04
CA VAL A 123 0.08 -3.32 4.58
C VAL A 123 1.00 -2.11 4.52
N PHE A 124 1.86 -1.92 5.53
CA PHE A 124 2.85 -0.84 5.51
C PHE A 124 3.81 -0.94 4.32
N LEU A 125 4.34 -2.14 4.05
CA LEU A 125 5.26 -2.35 2.92
C LEU A 125 4.55 -2.19 1.57
N GLU A 126 3.30 -2.63 1.45
CA GLU A 126 2.48 -2.42 0.25
C GLU A 126 2.31 -0.92 -0.03
N MET A 127 2.04 -0.11 0.99
CA MET A 127 1.96 1.34 0.83
C MET A 127 3.32 1.95 0.47
N ASP A 128 4.38 1.63 1.21
CA ASP A 128 5.70 2.26 1.04
C ASP A 128 6.42 1.87 -0.26
N LEU A 129 6.13 0.69 -0.79
CA LEU A 129 6.82 0.13 -1.96
C LEU A 129 5.96 0.09 -3.22
N LEU A 130 4.64 0.07 -3.12
CA LEU A 130 3.73 -0.11 -4.27
C LEU A 130 2.70 1.02 -4.43
N ASP A 131 2.63 1.95 -3.48
CA ASP A 131 1.61 3.02 -3.41
C ASP A 131 0.16 2.48 -3.48
N LEU A 132 -0.07 1.25 -3.04
CA LEU A 132 -1.38 0.58 -3.03
C LEU A 132 -1.45 -0.48 -1.93
N THR A 133 -2.65 -0.92 -1.56
CA THR A 133 -2.84 -2.01 -0.60
C THR A 133 -3.77 -3.08 -1.15
N PHE A 134 -3.46 -4.35 -0.91
CA PHE A 134 -4.28 -5.49 -1.30
C PHE A 134 -4.42 -6.54 -0.19
N SER A 135 -3.52 -6.59 0.81
CA SER A 135 -3.67 -7.52 1.92
C SER A 135 -4.76 -7.11 2.89
N SER A 136 -4.94 -5.81 3.14
CA SER A 136 -5.99 -5.25 3.99
C SER A 136 -6.13 -3.74 3.77
N HIS A 137 -7.12 -3.12 4.40
CA HIS A 137 -7.37 -1.69 4.32
C HIS A 137 -6.20 -0.88 4.91
N SER A 138 -5.80 0.22 4.27
CA SER A 138 -4.61 0.99 4.70
C SER A 138 -4.74 1.59 6.11
N LEU A 139 -5.96 1.87 6.59
CA LEU A 139 -6.17 2.29 8.00
C LEU A 139 -5.71 1.25 9.03
N LEU A 140 -5.46 0.00 8.63
CA LEU A 140 -4.95 -1.02 9.53
C LEU A 140 -3.67 -0.56 10.26
N ILE A 141 -2.80 0.21 9.59
CA ILE A 141 -1.56 0.71 10.21
C ILE A 141 -1.83 1.66 11.39
N PHE A 142 -3.02 2.27 11.43
CA PHE A 142 -3.46 3.17 12.49
C PHE A 142 -4.41 2.48 13.48
N ARG A 143 -4.65 1.16 13.38
CA ARG A 143 -5.64 0.44 14.19
C ARG A 143 -5.52 0.72 15.68
N GLU A 144 -4.31 0.64 16.23
CA GLU A 144 -4.08 0.86 17.67
C GLU A 144 -4.31 2.32 18.10
N ALA A 145 -4.04 3.28 17.22
CA ALA A 145 -4.36 4.68 17.47
C ALA A 145 -5.88 4.91 17.39
N LEU A 146 -6.53 4.37 16.35
CA LEU A 146 -7.97 4.50 16.13
C LEU A 146 -8.82 3.81 17.20
N LYS A 147 -8.33 2.72 17.82
CA LYS A 147 -9.00 2.07 18.97
C LYS A 147 -9.13 2.98 20.20
N LYS A 148 -8.22 3.94 20.36
CA LYS A 148 -8.23 4.90 21.48
C LYS A 148 -9.14 6.09 21.23
N ILE A 149 -9.75 6.16 20.05
CA ILE A 149 -10.61 7.25 19.61
C ILE A 149 -12.02 6.67 19.48
N GLU A 150 -12.98 7.33 20.10
CA GLU A 150 -14.41 7.02 19.92
C GLU A 150 -14.86 7.50 18.53
N ARG A 151 -14.44 6.78 17.48
CA ARG A 151 -14.87 7.03 16.11
C ARG A 151 -16.07 6.16 15.73
N ILE A 152 -16.93 6.73 14.91
CA ILE A 152 -17.97 6.02 14.18
C ILE A 152 -17.41 5.61 12.84
N LYS A 153 -17.70 4.37 12.43
CA LYS A 153 -17.40 3.86 11.10
C LYS A 153 -18.54 4.13 10.14
N SER A 154 -18.23 4.17 8.86
CA SER A 154 -19.17 4.45 7.77
C SER A 154 -20.47 3.64 7.86
N GLY A 155 -20.37 2.33 8.13
CA GLY A 155 -21.51 1.41 8.23
C GLY A 155 -22.50 1.75 9.35
N HIS A 156 -22.10 2.55 10.33
CA HIS A 156 -22.90 2.90 11.49
C HIS A 156 -23.44 4.35 11.46
N LEU A 157 -22.98 5.18 10.51
CA LEU A 157 -23.37 6.60 10.44
C LEU A 157 -24.88 6.81 10.24
N SER A 158 -25.55 5.91 9.52
CA SER A 158 -27.01 5.98 9.29
C SER A 158 -27.84 5.88 10.58
N THR A 159 -27.27 5.22 11.61
CA THR A 159 -27.92 5.01 12.91
C THR A 159 -27.79 6.21 13.85
N MET A 160 -26.92 7.17 13.55
CA MET A 160 -26.69 8.37 14.36
C MET A 160 -27.84 9.36 14.19
N ALA A 161 -28.08 10.20 15.20
CA ALA A 161 -29.10 11.24 15.13
C ALA A 161 -28.63 12.42 14.25
N GLU A 162 -29.57 13.12 13.63
CA GLU A 162 -29.24 14.37 12.94
C GLU A 162 -28.75 15.42 13.94
N GLY A 163 -27.69 16.14 13.59
CA GLY A 163 -27.01 17.12 14.45
C GLY A 163 -26.06 16.50 15.48
N GLU A 164 -26.00 15.18 15.61
CA GLU A 164 -25.09 14.50 16.53
C GLU A 164 -23.63 14.73 16.12
N ILE A 165 -22.77 15.07 17.09
CA ILE A 165 -21.33 15.26 16.86
C ILE A 165 -20.66 13.89 16.86
N VAL A 166 -19.99 13.57 15.76
CA VAL A 166 -19.30 12.29 15.57
C VAL A 166 -17.87 12.52 15.10
N LYS A 167 -17.01 11.54 15.38
CA LYS A 167 -15.67 11.44 14.81
C LYS A 167 -15.65 10.34 13.77
N VAL A 168 -15.10 10.60 12.59
CA VAL A 168 -14.87 9.61 11.54
C VAL A 168 -13.41 9.61 11.14
N ALA A 169 -12.87 8.45 10.76
CA ALA A 169 -11.50 8.36 10.29
C ALA A 169 -11.45 7.56 8.99
N GLY A 170 -10.72 8.08 8.00
CA GLY A 170 -10.72 7.52 6.66
C GLY A 170 -9.55 7.98 5.80
N ILE A 171 -9.40 7.31 4.66
CA ILE A 171 -8.50 7.69 3.58
C ILE A 171 -9.25 8.64 2.66
N LYS A 172 -8.66 9.78 2.32
CA LYS A 172 -9.19 10.69 1.31
C LYS A 172 -9.15 10.02 -0.06
N VAL A 173 -10.33 9.76 -0.62
CA VAL A 173 -10.46 9.16 -1.96
C VAL A 173 -10.82 10.21 -3.00
N ILE A 174 -11.71 11.15 -2.64
CA ILE A 174 -12.21 12.17 -3.57
C ILE A 174 -12.21 13.52 -2.85
N LEU A 175 -11.76 14.56 -3.55
CA LEU A 175 -11.86 15.95 -3.12
C LEU A 175 -12.38 16.83 -4.25
N HIS A 176 -13.50 17.49 -4.01
CA HIS A 176 -14.14 18.41 -4.95
C HIS A 176 -14.30 19.80 -4.35
N THR A 177 -13.96 20.83 -5.14
CA THR A 177 -14.04 22.25 -4.75
C THR A 177 -14.82 23.04 -5.79
N PRO A 178 -16.14 22.77 -5.94
CA PRO A 178 -16.94 23.44 -6.97
C PRO A 178 -16.92 24.97 -6.78
N PRO A 179 -16.84 25.74 -7.87
CA PRO A 179 -16.88 27.20 -7.80
C PRO A 179 -18.27 27.67 -7.35
N THR A 180 -18.31 28.60 -6.40
CA THR A 180 -19.56 29.18 -5.90
C THR A 180 -19.66 30.65 -6.31
N ARG A 181 -20.88 31.10 -6.66
CA ARG A 181 -21.14 32.50 -7.03
C ARG A 181 -20.88 33.48 -5.89
N SER A 182 -20.97 33.03 -4.64
CA SER A 182 -20.72 33.81 -3.43
C SER A 182 -19.23 34.00 -3.12
N GLY A 183 -18.32 33.31 -3.80
CA GLY A 183 -16.88 33.29 -3.48
C GLY A 183 -16.51 32.42 -2.27
N HIS A 184 -17.49 31.97 -1.49
CA HIS A 184 -17.29 31.05 -0.37
C HIS A 184 -17.27 29.60 -0.87
N ARG A 185 -16.08 29.02 -0.94
CA ARG A 185 -15.89 27.66 -1.44
C ARG A 185 -16.32 26.64 -0.38
N VAL A 186 -17.15 25.69 -0.77
CA VAL A 186 -17.46 24.49 0.01
C VAL A 186 -16.60 23.36 -0.56
N ILE A 187 -16.02 22.54 0.31
CA ILE A 187 -15.26 21.35 -0.10
C ILE A 187 -16.13 20.13 0.15
N PHE A 188 -16.27 19.29 -0.86
CA PHE A 188 -16.84 17.94 -0.71
C PHE A 188 -15.68 16.95 -0.70
N LEU A 189 -15.60 16.17 0.37
CA LEU A 189 -14.55 15.20 0.63
C LEU A 189 -15.22 13.85 0.82
N THR A 190 -14.78 12.83 0.09
CA THR A 190 -15.18 11.45 0.36
C THR A 190 -14.01 10.73 1.00
N LEU A 191 -14.26 10.26 2.23
CA LEU A 191 -13.35 9.38 2.96
C LEU A 191 -13.75 7.92 2.74
N GLU A 192 -12.78 7.03 2.83
CA GLU A 192 -13.01 5.59 2.88
C GLU A 192 -12.43 4.99 4.16
N ASP A 193 -13.24 4.22 4.86
CA ASP A 193 -12.83 3.42 6.00
C ASP A 193 -12.96 1.92 5.72
N GLU A 194 -12.75 1.08 6.74
CA GLU A 194 -12.79 -0.38 6.57
C GLU A 194 -14.16 -0.94 6.17
N GLU A 195 -15.24 -0.16 6.32
CA GLU A 195 -16.62 -0.59 6.08
C GLU A 195 -17.23 0.06 4.82
N GLY A 196 -16.70 1.20 4.36
CA GLY A 196 -17.27 1.90 3.22
C GLY A 196 -16.86 3.37 3.11
N LEU A 197 -17.67 4.12 2.36
CA LEU A 197 -17.44 5.54 2.06
C LEU A 197 -18.18 6.44 3.05
N ILE A 198 -17.59 7.60 3.32
CA ILE A 198 -18.12 8.65 4.18
C ILE A 198 -18.03 9.97 3.42
N ASP A 199 -19.17 10.57 3.13
CA ASP A 199 -19.22 11.90 2.53
C ASP A 199 -19.14 12.98 3.61
N VAL A 200 -18.21 13.91 3.43
CA VAL A 200 -17.92 15.01 4.35
C VAL A 200 -18.04 16.33 3.60
N THR A 201 -18.84 17.24 4.14
CA THR A 201 -18.94 18.62 3.63
C THR A 201 -18.17 19.56 4.55
N VAL A 202 -17.15 20.24 4.01
CA VAL A 202 -16.36 21.22 4.75
C VAL A 202 -16.78 22.63 4.35
N PHE A 203 -17.34 23.34 5.32
CA PHE A 203 -17.77 24.73 5.17
C PHE A 203 -16.59 25.72 5.31
N PRO A 204 -16.74 26.97 4.83
CA PRO A 204 -15.67 27.98 4.85
C PRO A 204 -15.04 28.24 6.22
N SER A 205 -15.80 28.08 7.31
CA SER A 205 -15.29 28.23 8.68
C SER A 205 -14.23 27.19 9.01
N ALA A 206 -14.51 25.91 8.74
CA ALA A 206 -13.56 24.81 8.92
C ALA A 206 -12.42 24.89 7.90
N GLN A 207 -12.69 25.27 6.65
CA GLN A 207 -11.66 25.44 5.63
C GLN A 207 -10.58 26.44 6.07
N ARG A 208 -10.95 27.59 6.66
CA ARG A 208 -9.97 28.58 7.11
C ARG A 208 -8.95 28.04 8.13
N LEU A 209 -9.35 27.04 8.91
CA LEU A 209 -8.52 26.46 9.96
C LEU A 209 -7.72 25.25 9.47
N TYR A 210 -8.35 24.40 8.64
CA TYR A 210 -7.84 23.07 8.31
C TYR A 210 -7.58 22.84 6.82
N ALA A 211 -7.56 23.89 5.99
CA ALA A 211 -7.35 23.76 4.54
C ALA A 211 -6.10 22.93 4.22
N LYS A 212 -4.97 23.21 4.89
CA LYS A 212 -3.71 22.50 4.64
C LYS A 212 -3.88 20.99 4.83
N ASP A 213 -4.44 20.57 5.96
CA ASP A 213 -4.65 19.16 6.27
C ASP A 213 -5.60 18.50 5.27
N ILE A 214 -6.69 19.18 4.91
CA ILE A 214 -7.67 18.68 3.92
C ILE A 214 -7.02 18.46 2.55
N PHE A 215 -6.14 19.36 2.10
CA PHE A 215 -5.52 19.25 0.78
C PHE A 215 -4.32 18.29 0.77
N GLU A 216 -3.48 18.29 1.81
CA GLU A 216 -2.20 17.57 1.80
C GLU A 216 -2.28 16.17 2.43
N ALA A 217 -3.16 15.93 3.40
CA ALA A 217 -3.19 14.64 4.10
C ALA A 217 -4.02 13.59 3.36
N ASP A 218 -3.48 12.37 3.24
CA ASP A 218 -4.20 11.21 2.72
C ASP A 218 -5.10 10.56 3.77
N PHE A 219 -4.71 10.63 5.04
CA PHE A 219 -5.47 10.07 6.16
C PHE A 219 -6.02 11.20 7.01
N LEU A 220 -7.32 11.18 7.24
CA LEU A 220 -8.02 12.23 7.97
C LEU A 220 -8.85 11.62 9.11
N LEU A 221 -8.75 12.24 10.28
CA LEU A 221 -9.70 12.11 11.38
C LEU A 221 -10.49 13.41 11.43
N ILE A 222 -11.82 13.31 11.28
CA ILE A 222 -12.70 14.47 11.20
C ILE A 222 -13.73 14.38 12.30
N GLU A 223 -13.89 15.47 13.04
CA GLU A 223 -15.02 15.69 13.94
C GLU A 223 -16.01 16.64 13.27
N GLY A 224 -17.28 16.30 13.28
CA GLY A 224 -18.33 17.10 12.67
C GLY A 224 -19.71 16.64 13.12
N TRP A 225 -20.75 17.35 12.70
CA TRP A 225 -22.13 16.95 12.98
C TRP A 225 -22.71 16.14 11.82
N VAL A 226 -23.55 15.16 12.14
CA VAL A 226 -24.27 14.36 11.16
C VAL A 226 -25.38 15.20 10.53
N GLN A 227 -25.44 15.22 9.20
CA GLN A 227 -26.57 15.79 8.46
C GLN A 227 -27.19 14.70 7.59
N LYS A 228 -28.49 14.44 7.77
CA LYS A 228 -29.23 13.49 6.93
C LYS A 228 -29.80 14.23 5.72
N HIS A 229 -29.55 13.70 4.52
CA HIS A 229 -30.16 14.21 3.27
C HIS A 229 -31.15 13.16 2.74
N GLY A 230 -32.45 13.50 2.72
CA GLY A 230 -33.55 12.66 2.21
C GLY A 230 -34.77 12.68 3.14
N PRO A 231 -36.02 12.58 2.64
CA PRO A 231 -37.21 12.65 3.49
C PRO A 231 -37.30 11.42 4.39
N ALA A 232 -37.90 11.63 5.57
CA ALA A 232 -38.29 10.58 6.51
C ALA A 232 -39.11 9.45 5.86
#